data_AF-A0A1I7Z6A6-F1
#
_entry.id   AF-A0A1I7Z6A6-F1
#
_cell.length_a   1.000
_cell.length_b   1.000
_cell.length_c   1.000
_cell.angle_alpha   90.00
_cell.angle_beta   90.00
_cell.angle_gamma   90.00
#
_symmetry.space_group_name_H-M   'P 1'
#
loop_
_entity.id
_entity.type
_entity.pdbx_description
1 polymer ?
#
loop_
_entity_poly.entity_id
_entity_poly.type
_entity_poly.pdbx_seq_one_letter_code
_entity_poly.pdbx_strand_id
1 'polypeptide(L)'
;MEVVEGFGCCVKGQTFARYNETFNYCCPPKRTFVKAQGGKAICCAPGTVFEEMVGDKAICCKPDKNYQKGTGMCCPFDSKYRNNNGIEHCYGGAQIYP
;
A
#
# COMPACT_ATOMS: atom_id res chain seq x y z
N MET A 1 -15.07 15.02 -24.06
CA MET A 1 -14.59 13.95 -23.16
C MET A 1 -15.67 13.73 -22.13
N GLU A 2 -16.21 12.53 -22.13
CA GLU A 2 -17.51 12.16 -21.56
C GLU A 2 -17.48 12.23 -20.04
N VAL A 3 -18.45 12.97 -19.48
CA VAL A 3 -18.78 12.97 -18.07
C VAL A 3 -19.90 11.93 -17.92
N VAL A 4 -19.60 10.77 -17.36
CA VAL A 4 -20.62 9.77 -17.06
C VAL A 4 -21.20 10.09 -15.69
N GLU A 5 -22.45 10.52 -15.68
CA GLU A 5 -23.27 10.68 -14.47
C GLU A 5 -23.20 9.41 -13.61
N GLY A 6 -22.93 9.58 -12.31
CA GLY A 6 -23.08 8.51 -11.31
C GLY A 6 -21.89 7.54 -11.11
N PHE A 7 -20.84 7.59 -11.93
CA PHE A 7 -19.65 6.75 -11.77
C PHE A 7 -18.40 7.64 -11.68
N GLY A 8 -17.80 7.74 -10.49
CA GLY A 8 -16.74 8.72 -10.21
C GLY A 8 -15.54 8.58 -11.15
N CYS A 9 -15.41 9.44 -12.15
CA CYS A 9 -14.27 9.38 -13.06
C CYS A 9 -13.01 9.88 -12.34
N CYS A 10 -11.91 9.12 -12.43
CA CYS A 10 -10.60 9.57 -11.96
C CYS A 10 -9.86 10.33 -13.07
N VAL A 11 -8.98 11.26 -12.70
CA VAL A 11 -8.20 11.99 -13.70
C VAL A 11 -7.30 11.03 -14.49
N LYS A 12 -6.98 11.38 -15.74
CA LYS A 12 -6.22 10.51 -16.64
C LYS A 12 -4.90 10.05 -15.97
N GLY A 13 -4.73 8.73 -15.90
CA GLY A 13 -3.56 8.10 -15.27
C GLY A 13 -3.80 7.63 -13.84
N GLN A 14 -4.90 8.01 -13.18
CA GLN A 14 -5.29 7.43 -11.90
C GLN A 14 -6.02 6.10 -12.06
N THR A 15 -5.92 5.25 -11.05
CA THR A 15 -6.66 3.99 -11.00
C THR A 15 -7.98 4.21 -10.27
N PHE A 16 -9.08 3.97 -10.97
CA PHE A 16 -10.42 3.97 -10.38
C PHE A 16 -10.63 2.74 -9.52
N ALA A 17 -11.20 2.94 -8.34
CA ALA A 17 -11.60 1.86 -7.47
C ALA A 17 -12.97 2.10 -6.87
N ARG A 18 -13.85 1.14 -7.12
CA ARG A 18 -15.19 1.11 -6.56
C ARG A 18 -15.12 0.56 -5.14
N TYR A 19 -15.56 1.34 -4.16
CA TYR A 19 -15.66 0.88 -2.77
C TYR A 19 -17.05 0.34 -2.46
N ASN A 20 -18.10 1.10 -2.81
CA ASN A 20 -19.48 0.64 -2.76
C ASN A 20 -20.28 1.28 -3.91
N GLU A 21 -21.61 1.18 -3.89
CA GLU A 21 -22.48 1.71 -4.94
C GLU A 21 -22.49 3.25 -5.00
N THR A 22 -22.06 3.92 -3.93
CA THR A 22 -22.14 5.38 -3.78
C THR A 22 -20.78 6.06 -3.80
N PHE A 23 -19.74 5.39 -3.33
CA PHE A 23 -18.41 5.94 -3.13
C PHE A 23 -17.38 5.27 -4.02
N ASN A 24 -16.72 6.13 -4.78
CA ASN A 24 -15.62 5.78 -5.66
C ASN A 24 -14.37 6.50 -5.20
N TYR A 25 -13.25 5.80 -5.21
CA TYR A 25 -11.96 6.34 -4.83
C TYR A 25 -10.99 6.31 -6.00
N CYS A 26 -10.16 7.35 -6.06
CA CYS A 26 -9.12 7.47 -7.06
C CYS A 26 -7.75 7.30 -6.43
N CYS A 27 -6.98 6.35 -6.96
CA CYS A 27 -5.60 6.16 -6.58
C CYS A 27 -4.66 6.84 -7.58
N PRO A 28 -3.53 7.39 -7.11
CA PRO A 28 -2.52 7.96 -8.00
C PRO A 28 -2.00 6.93 -9.01
N PRO A 29 -1.41 7.39 -10.13
CA PRO A 29 -0.84 6.50 -11.14
C PRO A 29 0.10 5.47 -10.55
N LYS A 30 0.04 4.24 -11.09
CA LYS A 30 0.82 3.08 -10.63
C LYS A 30 0.52 2.67 -9.18
N ARG A 31 -0.64 3.06 -8.64
CA ARG A 31 -1.17 2.52 -7.38
C ARG A 31 -2.56 1.96 -7.58
N THR A 32 -2.89 0.95 -6.80
CA THR A 32 -4.18 0.26 -6.76
C THR A 32 -4.83 0.49 -5.42
N PHE A 33 -6.15 0.64 -5.42
CA PHE A 33 -6.91 0.69 -4.19
C PHE A 33 -6.88 -0.66 -3.50
N VAL A 34 -6.61 -0.64 -2.20
CA VAL A 34 -6.63 -1.85 -1.38
C VAL A 34 -7.85 -1.87 -0.49
N LYS A 35 -8.13 -0.75 0.18
CA LYS A 35 -9.30 -0.60 1.05
C LYS A 35 -9.61 0.86 1.31
N ALA A 36 -10.80 1.14 1.84
CA ALA A 36 -11.11 2.43 2.43
C ALA A 36 -11.00 2.33 3.96
N GLN A 37 -10.39 3.31 4.60
CA GLN A 37 -10.31 3.39 6.06
C GLN A 37 -10.50 4.84 6.49
N GLY A 38 -11.43 5.08 7.42
CA GLY A 38 -11.74 6.43 7.91
C GLY A 38 -12.21 7.39 6.81
N GLY A 39 -12.96 6.89 5.83
CA GLY A 39 -13.45 7.67 4.69
C GLY A 39 -12.39 8.03 3.65
N LYS A 40 -11.13 7.60 3.82
CA LYS A 40 -10.03 7.81 2.87
C LYS A 40 -9.73 6.55 2.08
N ALA A 41 -9.36 6.73 0.81
CA ALA A 41 -8.83 5.67 -0.03
C ALA A 41 -7.43 5.27 0.42
N ILE A 42 -7.19 3.99 0.64
CA ILE A 42 -5.85 3.47 0.85
C ILE A 42 -5.35 2.84 -0.44
N CYS A 43 -4.31 3.47 -0.99
CA CYS A 43 -3.74 3.15 -2.30
C CYS A 43 -2.30 2.65 -2.16
N CYS A 44 -2.08 1.41 -2.57
CA CYS A 44 -0.79 0.73 -2.50
C CYS A 44 -0.21 0.49 -3.90
N ALA A 45 1.07 0.17 -3.99
CA ALA A 45 1.65 -0.27 -5.25
C ALA A 45 0.98 -1.58 -5.71
N PRO A 46 0.86 -1.85 -7.02
CA PRO A 46 0.34 -3.11 -7.52
C PRO A 46 1.15 -4.28 -6.97
N GLY A 47 0.46 -5.34 -6.53
CA GLY A 47 1.09 -6.51 -5.90
C GLY A 47 1.54 -6.31 -4.46
N THR A 48 1.12 -5.21 -3.81
CA THR A 48 1.30 -5.00 -2.37
C THR A 48 -0.05 -4.93 -1.67
N VAL A 49 -0.09 -5.44 -0.44
CA VAL A 49 -1.24 -5.42 0.46
C VAL A 49 -1.04 -4.33 1.52
N PHE A 50 -2.14 -3.77 2.00
CA PHE A 50 -2.10 -2.80 3.08
C PHE A 50 -1.87 -3.51 4.40
N GLU A 51 -0.92 -2.99 5.18
CA GLU A 51 -0.60 -3.52 6.51
C GLU A 51 -1.07 -2.57 7.62
N GLU A 52 -0.61 -1.32 7.61
CA GLU A 52 -0.85 -0.36 8.68
C GLU A 52 -0.83 1.10 8.17
N MET A 53 -1.43 1.99 8.94
CA MET A 53 -1.26 3.44 8.80
C MET A 53 -0.27 3.92 9.85
N VAL A 54 0.88 4.45 9.42
CA VAL A 54 1.88 5.07 10.30
C VAL A 54 1.82 6.57 10.05
N GLY A 55 1.16 7.30 10.96
CA GLY A 55 0.75 8.69 10.74
C GLY A 55 -0.23 8.77 9.56
N ASP A 56 0.03 9.67 8.61
CA ASP A 56 -0.76 9.80 7.38
C ASP A 56 -0.26 8.93 6.21
N LYS A 57 0.68 8.01 6.46
CA LYS A 57 1.24 7.13 5.44
C LYS A 57 0.67 5.72 5.55
N ALA A 58 0.03 5.26 4.48
CA ALA A 58 -0.31 3.86 4.31
C ALA A 58 0.95 3.04 4.02
N ILE A 59 1.22 2.05 4.87
CA ILE A 59 2.28 1.08 4.70
C ILE A 59 1.72 -0.10 3.92
N CYS A 60 2.38 -0.40 2.81
CA CYS A 60 1.99 -1.46 1.91
C CYS A 60 3.16 -2.41 1.69
N CYS A 61 2.98 -3.69 2.02
CA CYS A 61 4.00 -4.71 1.88
C CYS A 61 3.63 -5.68 0.77
N LYS A 62 4.63 -6.30 0.13
CA LYS A 62 4.33 -7.47 -0.71
C LYS A 62 3.80 -8.60 0.20
N PRO A 63 2.90 -9.45 -0.29
CA PRO A 63 2.37 -10.57 0.50
C PRO A 63 3.46 -11.57 0.94
N ASP A 64 4.59 -11.63 0.24
CA ASP A 64 5.77 -12.44 0.61
C ASP A 64 6.70 -11.77 1.64
N LYS A 65 6.33 -10.62 2.18
CA LYS A 65 7.15 -9.89 3.15
C LYS A 65 6.57 -9.94 4.55
N ASN A 66 7.44 -10.04 5.54
CA ASN A 66 7.10 -9.91 6.95
C ASN A 66 7.06 -8.42 7.34
N TYR A 67 5.84 -7.90 7.49
CA TYR A 67 5.61 -6.56 8.01
C TYR A 67 5.98 -6.46 9.48
N GLN A 68 6.74 -5.42 9.82
CA GLN A 68 7.21 -5.14 11.16
C GLN A 68 6.34 -4.06 11.78
N LYS A 69 5.33 -4.50 12.52
CA LYS A 69 4.30 -3.63 13.12
C LYS A 69 4.90 -2.44 13.87
N GLY A 70 4.35 -1.24 13.65
CA GLY A 70 4.80 0.00 14.28
C GLY A 70 6.10 0.61 13.74
N THR A 71 6.81 -0.06 12.84
CA THR A 71 8.05 0.45 12.22
C THR A 71 7.84 0.95 10.80
N GLY A 72 6.75 0.54 10.15
CA GLY A 72 6.53 0.81 8.74
C GLY A 72 7.44 0.03 7.77
N MET A 73 8.24 -0.92 8.27
CA MET A 73 9.15 -1.72 7.45
C MET A 73 8.55 -3.07 7.01
N CYS A 74 8.79 -3.42 5.74
CA CYS A 74 8.49 -4.72 5.16
C CYS A 74 9.80 -5.50 4.94
N CYS A 75 10.11 -6.43 5.84
CA CYS A 75 11.28 -7.30 5.68
C CYS A 75 10.96 -8.48 4.75
N PRO A 76 11.93 -9.01 3.99
CA PRO A 76 11.77 -10.30 3.32
C PRO A 76 11.31 -11.39 4.29
N PHE A 77 10.58 -12.39 3.81
CA PHE A 77 9.99 -13.44 4.66
C PHE A 77 11.01 -14.08 5.63
N ASP A 78 12.21 -14.38 5.15
CA ASP A 78 13.25 -15.06 5.94
C ASP A 78 14.17 -14.08 6.71
N SER A 79 13.90 -12.77 6.61
CA SER A 79 14.70 -11.74 7.29
C SER A 79 14.10 -11.35 8.63
N LYS A 80 14.98 -11.02 9.58
CA LYS A 80 14.63 -10.45 10.88
C LYS A 80 14.78 -8.94 10.84
N TYR A 81 13.98 -8.26 11.65
CA TYR A 81 14.08 -6.82 11.85
C TYR A 81 15.03 -6.48 12.99
N ARG A 82 15.84 -5.43 12.81
CA ARG A 82 16.68 -4.83 13.84
C ARG A 82 16.58 -3.33 13.80
N ASN A 83 16.55 -2.73 14.99
CA ASN A 83 16.82 -1.31 15.17
C ASN A 83 18.10 -1.19 15.99
N ASN A 84 19.15 -0.61 15.40
CA ASN A 84 20.38 -0.28 16.11
C ASN A 84 20.50 1.24 16.18
N ASN A 85 20.21 1.81 17.36
CA ASN A 85 20.31 3.25 17.62
C ASN A 85 19.55 4.12 16.59
N GLY A 86 18.35 3.71 16.21
CA GLY A 86 17.52 4.42 15.22
C GLY A 86 17.74 3.98 13.77
N ILE A 87 18.73 3.12 13.50
CA ILE A 87 18.94 2.54 12.18
C ILE A 87 18.14 1.25 12.07
N GLU A 88 16.98 1.37 11.42
CA GLU A 88 16.07 0.29 11.10
C GLU A 88 16.56 -0.48 9.87
N HIS A 89 16.75 -1.79 10.00
CA HIS A 89 17.16 -2.64 8.87
C HIS A 89 16.69 -4.08 9.03
N CYS A 90 16.55 -4.76 7.90
CA CYS A 90 16.31 -6.19 7.84
C CYS A 90 17.67 -6.91 7.72
N TYR A 91 17.87 -7.97 8.50
CA TYR A 91 19.09 -8.78 8.49
C TYR A 91 18.74 -10.26 8.54
N GLY A 92 19.64 -11.10 8.04
CA GLY A 92 19.31 -12.51 7.79
C GLY A 92 18.32 -12.66 6.63
N GLY A 93 18.05 -13.89 6.25
CA GLY A 93 17.29 -14.23 5.04
C GLY A 93 18.21 -14.65 3.90
N ALA A 94 17.76 -15.64 3.14
CA ALA A 94 18.42 -16.04 1.91
C ALA A 94 18.47 -14.83 0.95
N GLN A 95 19.66 -14.27 0.76
CA GLN A 95 19.94 -13.40 -0.38
C GLN A 95 19.81 -14.25 -1.63
N ILE A 96 18.60 -14.34 -2.18
CA ILE A 96 18.42 -14.82 -3.55
C ILE A 96 18.81 -13.65 -4.45
N TYR A 97 20.11 -13.44 -4.62
CA TYR A 97 20.64 -12.69 -5.76
C TYR A 97 20.50 -13.60 -7.00
N PRO A 98 19.87 -13.14 -8.10
CA PRO A 98 20.01 -13.82 -9.38
C PRO A 98 21.44 -13.76 -9.89
#